data_AF-A0A2K5QXK7-F1
#
_entry.id   AF-A0A2K5QXK7-F1
#
_cell.length_a   1.000
_cell.length_b   1.000
_cell.length_c   1.000
_cell.angle_alpha   90.00
_cell.angle_beta   90.00
_cell.angle_gamma   90.00
#
_symmetry.space_group_name_H-M   'P 1'
#
loop_
_entity.id
_entity.type
_entity.pdbx_description
1 polymer ?
#
loop_
_entity_poly.entity_id
_entity_poly.type
_entity_poly.pdbx_seq_one_letter_code
_entity_poly.pdbx_strand_id
1 'polypeptide(L)'
;MRIEKCYFCSGPIYPGHGMMFIRNDCKVFRFCKSKCHKNFKKKPNPRKVRWTKAFRKAAGKELTVDNSFEFVTRRNEPIKYQRELWNKTIDAMKRVEEIKQKRQAEFIMNRLKKIKSYIKFRISKKSSKTSMLSEPLLQAKGSIWNRKWYSRCKRMWIWKTNQ
;
A
#
# COMPACT_ATOMS: atom_id res chain seq x y z
N MET A 1 -5.38 -18.51 -16.67
CA MET A 1 -5.90 -17.21 -16.15
C MET A 1 -4.73 -16.36 -15.64
N ARG A 2 -4.62 -15.07 -16.01
CA ARG A 2 -3.48 -14.22 -15.61
C ARG A 2 -3.96 -13.05 -14.74
N ILE A 3 -3.26 -12.81 -13.64
CA ILE A 3 -3.44 -11.59 -12.83
C ILE A 3 -2.53 -10.51 -13.39
N GLU A 4 -3.13 -9.39 -13.79
CA GLU A 4 -2.39 -8.28 -14.39
C GLU A 4 -2.17 -7.15 -13.40
N LYS A 5 -1.18 -6.30 -13.66
CA LYS A 5 -0.91 -5.13 -12.84
C LYS A 5 -1.55 -3.91 -13.49
N CYS A 6 -2.26 -3.11 -12.69
CA CYS A 6 -2.79 -1.85 -13.15
C CYS A 6 -1.67 -0.85 -13.48
N TYR A 7 -1.80 -0.13 -14.59
CA TYR A 7 -0.85 0.87 -15.03
C TYR A 7 -0.65 2.00 -14.01
N PHE A 8 -1.74 2.48 -13.38
CA PHE A 8 -1.70 3.63 -12.48
C PHE A 8 -1.44 3.24 -11.02
N CYS A 9 -2.22 2.27 -10.51
CA CYS A 9 -2.19 1.87 -9.09
C CYS A 9 -1.10 0.82 -8.79
N SER A 10 -0.62 0.09 -9.81
CA SER A 10 0.21 -1.13 -9.70
C SER A 10 -0.42 -2.24 -8.84
N GLY A 11 -1.70 -2.14 -8.51
CA GLY A 11 -2.47 -3.20 -7.84
C GLY A 11 -2.86 -4.32 -8.81
N PRO A 12 -3.25 -5.49 -8.29
CA PRO A 12 -3.69 -6.61 -9.11
C PRO A 12 -5.05 -6.32 -9.78
N ILE A 13 -5.22 -6.86 -10.98
CA ILE A 13 -6.46 -6.89 -11.74
C ILE A 13 -6.80 -8.37 -11.93
N TYR A 14 -7.91 -8.76 -11.34
CA TYR A 14 -8.50 -10.07 -11.58
C TYR A 14 -9.36 -10.02 -12.86
N PRO A 15 -9.47 -11.12 -13.61
CA PRO A 15 -10.36 -11.22 -14.76
C PRO A 15 -11.81 -10.85 -14.43
N GLY A 16 -12.51 -10.25 -15.38
CA GLY A 16 -13.85 -9.69 -15.16
C GLY A 16 -13.87 -8.35 -14.42
N HIS A 17 -12.72 -7.84 -13.95
CA HIS A 17 -12.63 -6.54 -13.28
C HIS A 17 -11.81 -5.51 -14.04
N GLY A 18 -12.16 -4.24 -13.81
CA GLY A 18 -11.39 -3.12 -14.30
C GLY A 18 -11.79 -2.71 -15.71
N MET A 19 -10.84 -2.13 -16.43
CA MET A 19 -11.04 -1.68 -17.82
C MET A 19 -9.70 -1.65 -18.56
N MET A 20 -9.79 -1.82 -19.87
CA MET A 20 -8.65 -1.80 -20.78
C MET A 20 -8.81 -0.62 -21.74
N PHE A 21 -7.75 0.17 -21.89
CA PHE A 21 -7.65 1.24 -22.87
C PHE A 21 -6.50 0.92 -23.82
N ILE A 22 -6.80 0.85 -25.11
CA ILE A 22 -5.82 0.62 -26.16
C ILE A 22 -5.57 1.97 -26.83
N ARG A 23 -4.31 2.37 -26.88
CA ARG A 23 -3.89 3.58 -27.61
C ARG A 23 -3.50 3.21 -29.04
N ASN A 24 -3.55 4.17 -29.96
CA ASN A 24 -3.20 4.01 -31.37
C ASN A 24 -1.83 3.35 -31.59
N ASP A 25 -0.83 3.61 -30.73
CA ASP A 25 0.49 2.94 -30.75
C ASP A 25 0.45 1.43 -30.35
N CYS A 26 -0.72 0.79 -30.42
CA CYS A 26 -1.00 -0.56 -29.93
C CYS A 26 -0.64 -0.81 -28.45
N LYS A 27 -0.44 0.25 -27.66
CA LYS A 27 -0.11 0.14 -26.23
C LYS A 27 -1.37 -0.12 -25.42
N VAL A 28 -1.36 -1.22 -24.68
CA VAL A 28 -2.46 -1.66 -23.83
C VAL A 28 -2.27 -1.15 -22.40
N PHE A 29 -3.18 -0.32 -21.94
CA PHE A 29 -3.24 0.18 -20.57
C PHE A 29 -4.38 -0.48 -19.83
N ARG A 30 -4.06 -1.14 -18.71
CA ARG A 30 -5.05 -1.83 -17.89
C ARG A 30 -5.24 -1.13 -16.56
N PHE A 31 -6.49 -0.97 -16.13
CA PHE A 31 -6.85 -0.21 -14.93
C PHE A 31 -7.66 -1.04 -13.95
N CYS A 32 -7.28 -0.96 -12.67
CA CYS A 32 -7.95 -1.67 -11.57
C CYS A 32 -9.38 -1.14 -11.30
N LYS A 33 -9.58 0.18 -11.39
CA LYS A 33 -10.85 0.88 -11.06
C LYS A 33 -11.03 2.13 -11.90
N SER A 34 -12.26 2.64 -11.99
CA SER A 34 -12.60 3.90 -12.68
C SER A 34 -11.78 5.11 -12.17
N LYS A 35 -11.43 5.15 -10.88
CA LYS A 35 -10.51 6.16 -10.31
C LYS A 35 -9.18 6.24 -11.06
N CYS A 36 -8.59 5.08 -11.36
CA CYS A 36 -7.29 5.01 -12.04
C CYS A 36 -7.40 5.45 -13.49
N HIS A 37 -8.50 5.09 -14.16
CA HIS A 37 -8.75 5.49 -15.53
C HIS A 37 -9.07 6.98 -15.67
N LYS A 38 -9.91 7.55 -14.79
CA LYS A 38 -10.18 9.00 -14.74
C LYS A 38 -8.90 9.78 -14.48
N ASN A 39 -8.06 9.31 -13.56
CA ASN A 39 -6.74 9.92 -13.34
C ASN A 39 -5.81 9.73 -14.54
N PHE A 40 -5.85 8.63 -15.27
CA PHE A 40 -5.05 8.51 -16.48
C PHE A 40 -5.51 9.52 -17.56
N LYS A 41 -6.82 9.69 -17.76
CA LYS A 41 -7.40 10.68 -18.68
C LYS A 41 -7.05 12.12 -18.33
N LYS A 42 -7.01 12.46 -17.05
CA LYS A 42 -6.58 13.79 -16.56
C LYS A 42 -5.07 14.06 -16.71
N LYS A 43 -4.29 13.06 -17.13
CA LYS A 43 -2.84 13.12 -17.29
C LYS A 43 -1.96 13.42 -16.04
N PRO A 44 -2.36 13.27 -14.75
CA PRO A 44 -1.40 13.26 -13.66
C PRO A 44 -0.38 12.13 -13.79
N ASN A 45 0.89 12.46 -13.55
CA ASN A 45 1.96 11.48 -13.47
C ASN A 45 1.79 10.61 -12.20
N PRO A 46 1.68 9.26 -12.30
CA PRO A 46 1.54 8.37 -11.14
C PRO A 46 2.66 8.54 -10.10
N ARG A 47 3.87 8.95 -10.52
CA ARG A 47 5.02 9.21 -9.64
C ARG A 47 4.84 10.43 -8.74
N LYS A 48 3.92 11.33 -9.05
CA LYS A 48 3.58 12.49 -8.20
C LYS A 48 2.36 12.22 -7.31
N VAL A 49 1.58 11.17 -7.59
CA VAL A 49 0.35 10.85 -6.85
C VAL A 49 0.64 9.97 -5.64
N ARG A 50 0.50 10.55 -4.44
CA ARG A 50 0.98 9.99 -3.16
C ARG A 50 0.53 8.57 -2.79
N TRP A 51 -0.65 8.14 -3.24
CA TRP A 51 -1.22 6.84 -2.87
C TRP A 51 -0.79 5.69 -3.80
N THR A 52 -0.17 5.98 -4.95
CA THR A 52 0.25 4.93 -5.90
C THR A 52 1.50 4.20 -5.38
N LYS A 53 1.69 2.95 -5.82
CA LYS A 53 2.93 2.22 -5.57
C LYS A 53 4.13 2.85 -6.29
N ALA A 54 3.92 3.44 -7.47
CA ALA A 54 4.95 4.16 -8.21
C ALA A 54 5.55 5.32 -7.39
N PHE A 55 4.70 6.15 -6.76
CA PHE A 55 5.16 7.20 -5.85
C PHE A 55 5.90 6.62 -4.65
N ARG A 56 5.36 5.56 -4.03
CA ARG A 56 5.96 4.95 -2.83
C ARG A 56 7.37 4.41 -3.10
N LYS A 57 7.59 3.78 -4.26
CA LYS A 57 8.91 3.33 -4.68
C LYS A 57 9.87 4.48 -4.94
N ALA A 58 9.44 5.49 -5.72
CA ALA A 58 10.27 6.65 -6.04
C ALA A 58 10.65 7.48 -4.80
N ALA A 59 9.75 7.58 -3.82
CA ALA A 59 9.97 8.32 -2.58
C ALA A 59 10.66 7.49 -1.47
N GLY A 60 11.18 6.29 -1.77
CA GLY A 60 11.86 5.44 -0.79
C GLY A 60 10.97 4.93 0.34
N LYS A 61 9.65 4.82 0.12
CA LYS A 61 8.70 4.32 1.12
C LYS A 61 8.54 2.80 1.12
N GLU A 62 9.05 2.12 0.10
CA GLU A 62 9.06 0.66 -0.04
C GLU A 62 10.45 0.21 -0.46
N LEU A 63 10.80 -1.04 -0.16
CA LEU A 63 12.03 -1.67 -0.64
C LEU A 63 11.99 -1.77 -2.17
N THR A 64 12.98 -1.20 -2.84
CA THR A 64 13.04 -1.12 -4.31
C THR A 64 14.00 -2.14 -4.93
N VAL A 65 15.16 -2.35 -4.30
CA VAL A 65 16.23 -3.24 -4.78
C VAL A 65 16.33 -4.40 -3.79
N ASP A 66 15.98 -5.61 -4.24
CA ASP A 66 16.11 -6.85 -3.48
C ASP A 66 16.03 -8.05 -4.42
N ASN A 67 16.84 -9.08 -4.17
CA ASN A 67 16.93 -10.28 -5.01
C ASN A 67 15.59 -11.06 -5.05
N SER A 68 14.73 -10.94 -4.02
CA SER A 68 13.42 -11.62 -4.03
C SER A 68 12.49 -11.10 -5.14
N PHE A 69 12.74 -9.91 -5.70
CA PHE A 69 11.91 -9.36 -6.78
C PHE A 69 12.22 -9.97 -8.16
N GLU A 70 13.40 -10.56 -8.33
CA GLU A 70 13.83 -11.14 -9.61
C GLU A 70 13.03 -12.39 -10.00
N PHE A 71 12.43 -13.07 -9.01
CA PHE A 71 11.59 -14.25 -9.25
C PHE A 71 10.27 -13.94 -9.99
N VAL A 72 9.85 -12.67 -10.08
CA VAL A 72 8.55 -12.26 -10.68
C VAL A 72 8.67 -11.90 -12.17
N THR A 73 9.79 -12.24 -12.81
CA THR A 73 10.06 -11.94 -14.22
C THR A 73 9.07 -12.61 -15.16
N ARG A 74 8.80 -11.96 -16.31
CA ARG A 74 7.99 -12.55 -17.39
C ARG A 74 8.90 -13.46 -18.21
N ARG A 75 8.58 -14.75 -18.24
CA ARG A 75 9.25 -15.73 -19.10
C ARG A 75 8.57 -15.73 -20.48
N ASN A 76 9.35 -15.58 -21.53
CA ASN A 76 8.87 -15.64 -22.92
C ASN A 76 9.06 -17.04 -23.51
N GLU A 77 10.05 -17.80 -23.02
CA GLU A 77 10.30 -19.17 -23.43
C GLU A 77 9.58 -20.16 -22.48
N PRO A 78 8.77 -21.09 -23.02
CA PRO A 78 8.12 -22.12 -22.22
C PRO A 78 9.08 -23.28 -21.93
N ILE A 79 8.95 -23.87 -20.74
CA ILE A 79 9.67 -25.08 -20.35
C ILE A 79 8.71 -26.27 -20.45
N LYS A 80 9.22 -27.45 -20.86
CA LYS A 80 8.43 -28.69 -20.85
C LYS A 80 7.94 -29.01 -19.43
N TYR A 81 6.70 -29.42 -19.31
CA TYR A 81 6.11 -29.77 -18.02
C TYR A 81 6.83 -30.95 -17.36
N GLN A 82 7.25 -30.78 -16.11
CA GLN A 82 7.79 -31.84 -15.25
C GLN A 82 7.18 -31.69 -13.84
N ARG A 83 6.54 -32.74 -13.32
CA ARG A 83 5.81 -32.68 -12.04
C ARG A 83 6.70 -32.30 -10.85
N GLU A 84 7.89 -32.92 -10.76
CA GLU A 84 8.87 -32.64 -9.71
C GLU A 84 9.33 -31.18 -9.71
N LEU A 85 9.59 -30.62 -10.89
CA LEU A 85 9.98 -29.22 -11.05
C LEU A 85 8.86 -28.28 -10.58
N TRP A 86 7.60 -28.57 -10.95
CA TRP A 86 6.45 -27.76 -10.55
C TRP A 86 6.21 -27.79 -9.04
N ASN A 87 6.28 -28.97 -8.40
CA ASN A 87 6.14 -29.09 -6.95
C ASN A 87 7.21 -28.28 -6.20
N LYS A 88 8.48 -28.47 -6.58
CA LYS A 88 9.61 -27.71 -6.01
C LYS A 88 9.43 -26.21 -6.21
N THR A 89 8.92 -25.78 -7.37
CA THR A 89 8.67 -24.37 -7.66
C THR A 89 7.58 -23.78 -6.76
N ILE A 90 6.48 -24.51 -6.52
CA ILE A 90 5.39 -24.05 -5.65
C ILE A 90 5.90 -23.83 -4.22
N ASP A 91 6.71 -24.74 -3.70
CA ASP A 91 7.25 -24.61 -2.34
C ASP A 91 8.31 -23.50 -2.25
N ALA A 92 9.16 -23.38 -3.27
CA ALA A 92 10.09 -22.24 -3.38
C ALA A 92 9.35 -20.90 -3.42
N MET A 93 8.22 -20.80 -4.13
CA MET A 93 7.41 -19.58 -4.20
C MET A 93 6.87 -19.15 -2.84
N LYS A 94 6.38 -20.09 -2.02
CA LYS A 94 5.92 -19.81 -0.65
C LYS A 94 7.06 -19.24 0.21
N ARG A 95 8.21 -19.91 0.17
CA ARG A 95 9.43 -19.52 0.90
C ARG A 95 9.91 -18.11 0.51
N VAL A 96 9.92 -17.81 -0.79
CA VAL A 96 10.34 -16.50 -1.31
C VAL A 96 9.38 -15.40 -0.84
N GLU A 97 8.07 -15.66 -0.81
CA GLU A 97 7.08 -14.67 -0.35
C GLU A 97 7.22 -14.39 1.15
N GLU A 98 7.50 -15.39 1.99
CA GLU A 98 7.81 -15.19 3.41
C GLU A 98 9.02 -14.27 3.62
N ILE A 99 10.12 -14.55 2.91
CA ILE A 99 11.37 -13.77 3.00
C ILE A 99 11.11 -12.33 2.58
N LYS A 100 10.40 -12.15 1.47
CA LYS A 100 10.04 -10.83 0.94
C LYS A 100 9.17 -10.04 1.91
N GLN A 101 8.17 -10.67 2.54
CA GLN A 101 7.32 -10.01 3.53
C GLN A 101 8.11 -9.59 4.76
N LYS A 102 9.01 -10.44 5.27
CA LYS A 102 9.89 -10.11 6.40
C LYS A 102 10.77 -8.90 6.10
N ARG A 103 11.49 -8.91 4.96
CA ARG A 103 12.36 -7.79 4.54
C ARG A 103 11.58 -6.49 4.33
N GLN A 104 10.39 -6.56 3.74
CA GLN A 104 9.53 -5.38 3.57
C GLN A 104 9.04 -4.83 4.92
N ALA A 105 8.65 -5.70 5.85
CA ALA A 105 8.23 -5.31 7.19
C ALA A 105 9.37 -4.62 7.94
N GLU A 106 10.57 -5.22 7.94
CA GLU A 106 11.77 -4.63 8.56
C GLU A 106 12.09 -3.25 7.98
N PHE A 107 12.09 -3.11 6.65
CA PHE A 107 12.32 -1.81 5.99
C PHE A 107 11.31 -0.74 6.45
N ILE A 108 10.03 -1.11 6.55
CA ILE A 108 8.97 -0.20 7.03
C ILE A 108 9.18 0.15 8.50
N MET A 109 9.51 -0.83 9.35
CA MET A 109 9.71 -0.63 10.78
C MET A 109 10.92 0.26 11.07
N ASN A 110 12.04 0.04 10.38
CA ASN A 110 13.23 0.89 10.49
C ASN A 110 12.92 2.34 10.10
N ARG A 111 12.14 2.55 9.04
CA ARG A 111 11.68 3.89 8.66
C ARG A 111 10.80 4.53 9.72
N LEU A 112 9.84 3.79 10.28
CA LEU A 112 8.92 4.29 11.32
C LEU A 112 9.65 4.59 12.64
N LYS A 113 10.67 3.80 13.01
CA LYS A 113 11.51 4.01 14.20
C LYS A 113 12.20 5.38 14.17
N LYS A 114 12.75 5.77 13.01
CA LYS A 114 13.37 7.10 12.82
C LYS A 114 12.37 8.25 12.95
N ILE A 115 11.15 8.05 12.46
CA ILE A 115 10.08 9.06 12.59
C ILE A 115 9.66 9.20 14.07
N LYS A 116 9.53 8.07 14.78
CA LYS A 116 9.17 8.06 16.21
C LYS A 116 10.20 8.78 17.09
N SER A 117 11.49 8.59 16.85
CA SER A 117 12.54 9.30 17.61
C SER A 117 12.51 10.80 17.37
N TYR A 118 12.33 11.25 16.12
CA TYR A 118 12.17 12.67 15.78
C TYR A 118 10.94 13.29 16.45
N ILE A 119 9.80 12.59 16.44
CA ILE A 119 8.57 13.04 17.11
C ILE A 119 8.81 13.17 18.63
N LYS A 120 9.43 12.17 19.27
CA LYS A 120 9.75 12.21 20.71
C LYS A 120 10.64 13.42 21.06
N PHE A 121 11.68 13.67 20.26
CA PHE A 121 12.55 14.84 20.41
C PHE A 121 11.79 16.16 20.26
N ARG A 122 10.89 16.26 19.27
CA ARG A 122 10.08 17.45 19.04
C ARG A 122 9.10 17.71 20.18
N ILE A 123 8.51 16.65 20.76
CA ILE A 123 7.64 16.76 21.93
C ILE A 123 8.43 17.23 23.15
N SER A 124 9.59 16.63 23.44
CA SER A 124 10.48 17.03 24.55
C SER A 124 10.99 18.48 24.42
N LYS A 125 11.31 18.92 23.19
CA LYS A 125 11.66 20.33 22.92
C LYS A 125 10.47 21.29 23.06
N LYS A 126 9.24 20.80 22.86
CA LYS A 126 8.04 21.61 23.04
C LYS A 126 7.71 21.76 24.52
N SER A 127 7.78 20.67 25.30
CA SER A 127 7.54 20.69 26.76
C SER A 127 8.52 21.59 27.52
N SER A 128 9.80 21.59 27.13
CA SER A 128 10.84 22.47 27.70
C SER A 128 10.71 23.95 27.29
N LYS A 129 9.97 24.26 26.23
CA LYS A 129 9.67 25.64 25.81
C LYS A 129 8.35 26.15 26.39
N THR A 130 7.41 25.25 26.69
CA THR A 130 6.11 25.58 27.30
C THR A 130 6.18 25.77 28.81
N SER A 131 7.35 25.66 29.46
CA SER A 131 7.55 26.02 30.87
C SER A 131 7.45 27.54 31.16
N MET A 132 7.11 28.37 30.17
CA MET A 132 6.73 29.79 30.34
C MET A 132 5.20 30.02 30.35
N LEU A 133 4.38 28.99 30.56
CA LEU A 133 2.95 29.16 30.80
C LEU A 133 2.58 28.37 32.06
N SER A 134 2.46 29.08 33.18
CA SER A 134 1.78 28.61 34.38
C SER A 134 0.31 28.31 34.07
N GLU A 135 -0.16 27.12 34.45
CA GLU A 135 -1.58 26.75 34.52
C GLU A 135 -2.33 27.66 35.49
N PRO A 136 -3.63 27.98 35.25
CA PRO A 136 -4.71 27.00 35.39
C PRO A 136 -5.76 27.13 34.25
N LEU A 137 -6.61 26.15 33.91
CA LEU A 137 -7.68 25.56 34.72
C LEU A 137 -8.12 24.22 34.12
N LEU A 138 -8.18 23.22 35.00
CA LEU A 138 -9.15 22.14 34.93
C LEU A 138 -10.57 22.72 35.05
N GLN A 139 -11.19 23.19 33.97
CA GLN A 139 -12.66 23.15 33.87
C GLN A 139 -13.16 23.37 32.43
N ALA A 140 -14.11 22.52 32.03
CA ALA A 140 -15.04 22.68 30.91
C ALA A 140 -14.52 22.51 29.46
N LYS A 141 -14.55 21.25 28.99
CA LYS A 141 -15.28 20.78 27.78
C LYS A 141 -14.86 19.34 27.42
N GLY A 142 -14.97 18.45 28.40
CA GLY A 142 -15.25 17.04 28.12
C GLY A 142 -16.74 16.89 27.83
N SER A 143 -17.08 16.09 26.82
CA SER A 143 -18.44 15.72 26.38
C SER A 143 -19.12 16.69 25.42
N ILE A 144 -18.96 16.47 24.10
CA ILE A 144 -20.03 16.65 23.08
C ILE A 144 -19.62 16.00 21.74
N TRP A 145 -18.33 15.83 21.43
CA TRP A 145 -17.91 15.25 20.14
C TRP A 145 -17.70 13.73 20.12
N ASN A 146 -17.79 13.04 21.27
CA ASN A 146 -17.54 11.59 21.38
C ASN A 146 -18.80 10.71 21.56
N ARG A 147 -19.98 11.16 21.12
CA ARG A 147 -21.17 10.29 20.99
C ARG A 147 -21.65 10.07 19.55
N LYS A 148 -21.29 10.92 18.58
CA LYS A 148 -21.75 10.76 17.17
C LYS A 148 -20.86 9.84 16.32
N TRP A 149 -19.61 9.62 16.71
CA TRP A 149 -18.70 8.73 15.97
C TRP A 149 -18.88 7.25 16.33
N TYR A 150 -19.12 6.94 17.61
CA TYR A 150 -19.28 5.56 18.07
C TYR A 150 -20.61 4.90 17.63
N SER A 151 -21.67 5.69 17.42
CA SER A 151 -22.96 5.20 16.90
C SER A 151 -22.94 4.88 15.39
N ARG A 152 -22.01 5.49 14.62
CA ARG A 152 -21.87 5.23 13.18
C ARG A 152 -21.01 4.00 12.88
N CYS A 153 -20.08 3.65 13.77
CA CYS A 153 -19.28 2.43 13.64
C CYS A 153 -20.03 1.15 14.09
N LYS A 154 -20.95 1.21 15.07
CA LYS A 154 -21.74 0.04 15.47
C LYS A 154 -22.82 -0.37 14.44
N ARG A 155 -23.36 0.56 13.65
CA ARG A 155 -24.38 0.26 12.62
C ARG A 155 -23.80 -0.42 11.35
N MET A 156 -22.48 -0.39 11.17
CA MET A 156 -21.82 -0.99 9.99
C MET A 156 -21.26 -2.39 10.26
N TRP A 157 -21.28 -2.86 11.51
CA TRP A 157 -20.82 -4.20 11.90
C TRP A 157 -21.95 -5.26 11.93
N ILE A 158 -23.23 -4.86 11.93
CA ILE A 158 -24.38 -5.79 11.94
C ILE A 158 -24.77 -6.28 10.52
N TRP A 159 -24.24 -5.66 9.46
CA TRP A 159 -24.57 -6.03 8.07
C TRP A 159 -23.61 -7.06 7.43
N LYS A 160 -22.65 -7.59 8.20
CA LYS A 160 -21.61 -8.51 7.68
C LYS A 160 -21.68 -9.94 8.24
N THR A 161 -22.75 -10.29 8.95
CA THR A 161 -23.01 -11.62 9.50
C THR A 161 -24.35 -12.21 9.07
N ASN A 162 -24.90 -11.75 7.94
CA ASN A 162 -26.07 -12.35 7.26
C ASN A 162 -25.92 -12.22 5.73
N GLN A 163 -24.87 -12.86 5.22
CA GLN A 163 -24.73 -13.35 3.85
C GLN A 163 -23.66 -14.43 3.84
#